data_AF-A0A0G1XT99-F1
#
_entry.id   AF-A0A0G1XT99-F1
#
_cell.length_a   1.000
_cell.length_b   1.000
_cell.length_c   1.000
_cell.angle_alpha   90.00
_cell.angle_beta   90.00
_cell.angle_gamma   90.00
#
_symmetry.space_group_name_H-M   'P 1'
#
loop_
_entity.id
_entity.type
_entity.pdbx_description
1 polymer ?
#
loop_
_entity_poly.entity_id
_entity_poly.type
_entity_poly.pdbx_seq_one_letter_code
_entity_poly.pdbx_strand_id
1 'polypeptide(L)'
;MKNNNVTNFFSWYYEKGLHEFLEIWKNYLKFVWQHFSITELVLTLFSPWKRDVGMKTWRGWNPQKAAGLIINNIFSRFIGSIVRSGVVAAGLALFSAVASAGIVLLFVWLLFPFIFLFFLYKAVFGIFVFAALLGFLAFYLAIIVIAYYLDTRIPYSEMSFSRLSQEKVFERICNRLGTTKRAFPKNVFKNSETLNEYLKGKNLTLDDFSRIVSWEIGLVEEHRARKAFWRWENLEKNARIGTQWKYAYTVRLDRYSADLSMYDATEYRDKDLNGRAEELELLNLILQRPDQNCAIVVGGSGVGKSTLIHSLAKKIRTGKAERYFKNKRILVMDMGR
;
A
#
# COMPACT_ATOMS: atom_id res chain seq x y z
N MET A 1 23.22 -6.17 -4.63
CA MET A 1 24.01 -5.91 -5.85
C MET A 1 23.13 -6.19 -7.06
N LYS A 2 22.35 -5.20 -7.53
CA LYS A 2 21.65 -5.26 -8.81
C LYS A 2 22.64 -4.74 -9.86
N ASN A 3 22.96 -5.55 -10.87
CA ASN A 3 23.94 -5.19 -11.90
C ASN A 3 23.52 -3.88 -12.58
N ASN A 4 24.38 -2.86 -12.47
CA ASN A 4 24.29 -1.58 -13.20
C ASN A 4 24.71 -1.75 -14.67
N ASN A 5 24.11 -2.71 -15.37
CA ASN A 5 24.16 -2.68 -16.82
C ASN A 5 23.17 -1.62 -17.28
N VAL A 6 23.65 -0.61 -18.00
CA VAL A 6 22.80 0.30 -18.76
C VAL A 6 22.01 -0.57 -19.74
N THR A 7 20.80 -0.97 -19.35
CA THR A 7 19.97 -1.87 -20.14
C THR A 7 19.58 -1.11 -21.40
N ASN A 8 20.05 -1.56 -22.56
CA ASN A 8 19.61 -1.01 -23.84
C ASN A 8 18.07 -1.05 -23.93
N PHE A 9 17.46 -0.04 -24.55
CA PHE A 9 16.01 0.08 -24.69
C PHE A 9 15.34 -1.22 -25.17
N PHE A 10 15.95 -1.92 -26.13
CA PHE A 10 15.42 -3.19 -26.63
C PHE A 10 15.44 -4.31 -25.58
N SER A 11 16.55 -4.46 -24.85
CA SER A 11 16.63 -5.42 -23.73
C SER A 11 15.62 -5.08 -22.64
N TRP A 12 15.44 -3.78 -22.35
CA TRP A 12 14.42 -3.34 -21.41
C TRP A 12 13.01 -3.67 -21.92
N TYR A 13 12.68 -3.34 -23.17
CA TYR A 13 11.33 -3.49 -23.71
C TYR A 13 10.82 -4.94 -23.69
N TYR A 14 11.68 -5.89 -24.05
CA TYR A 14 11.30 -7.30 -24.18
C TYR A 14 11.53 -8.14 -22.91
N GLU A 15 12.40 -7.70 -22.01
CA GLU A 15 12.71 -8.45 -20.79
C GLU A 15 12.22 -7.71 -19.54
N LYS A 16 12.87 -6.61 -19.15
CA LYS A 16 12.60 -5.93 -17.88
C LYS A 16 11.21 -5.28 -17.84
N GLY A 17 10.90 -4.45 -18.84
CA GLY A 17 9.62 -3.76 -18.96
C GLY A 17 8.44 -4.73 -19.16
N LEU A 18 8.64 -5.81 -19.92
CA LEU A 18 7.65 -6.88 -20.04
C LEU A 18 7.41 -7.57 -18.69
N HIS A 19 8.47 -7.90 -17.96
CA HIS A 19 8.35 -8.51 -16.63
C HIS A 19 7.64 -7.58 -15.64
N GLU A 20 7.99 -6.29 -15.61
CA GLU A 20 7.33 -5.29 -14.77
C GLU A 20 5.85 -5.13 -15.14
N PHE A 21 5.51 -5.11 -16.43
CA PHE A 21 4.11 -5.10 -16.87
C PHE A 21 3.35 -6.33 -16.36
N LEU A 22 3.92 -7.53 -16.51
CA LEU A 22 3.30 -8.76 -16.02
C LEU A 22 3.15 -8.76 -14.49
N GLU A 23 4.12 -8.22 -13.76
CA GLU A 23 4.06 -8.06 -12.31
C GLU A 23 2.94 -7.09 -11.90
N ILE A 24 2.83 -5.94 -12.58
CA ILE A 24 1.75 -4.97 -12.36
C ILE A 24 0.39 -5.62 -12.63
N TRP A 25 0.26 -6.34 -13.75
CA TRP A 25 -0.98 -7.02 -14.10
C TRP A 25 -1.36 -8.07 -13.06
N LYS A 26 -0.41 -8.89 -12.62
CA LYS A 26 -0.57 -9.85 -11.52
C LYS A 26 -0.99 -9.15 -10.22
N ASN A 27 -0.41 -7.99 -9.90
CA ASN A 27 -0.75 -7.23 -8.71
C ASN A 27 -2.20 -6.75 -8.73
N TYR A 28 -2.69 -6.27 -9.89
CA TYR A 28 -4.10 -5.89 -10.03
C TYR A 28 -5.05 -7.08 -9.92
N LEU A 29 -4.73 -8.22 -10.54
CA LEU A 29 -5.55 -9.44 -10.42
C LEU A 29 -5.62 -9.91 -8.96
N LYS A 30 -4.47 -9.97 -8.28
CA LYS A 30 -4.38 -10.31 -6.85
C LYS A 30 -5.14 -9.29 -6.00
N PHE A 31 -5.04 -8.00 -6.33
CA PHE A 31 -5.74 -6.93 -5.64
C PHE A 31 -7.25 -7.10 -5.75
N VAL A 32 -7.82 -7.26 -6.94
CA VAL A 32 -9.28 -7.45 -7.12
C VAL A 32 -9.75 -8.66 -6.32
N TRP A 33 -9.04 -9.78 -6.41
CA TRP A 33 -9.39 -11.00 -5.69
C TRP A 33 -9.43 -10.80 -4.15
N GLN A 34 -8.45 -10.09 -3.60
CA GLN A 34 -8.36 -9.83 -2.16
C GLN A 34 -9.27 -8.69 -1.69
N HIS A 35 -9.41 -7.64 -2.49
CA HIS A 35 -10.22 -6.46 -2.17
C HIS A 35 -11.70 -6.84 -2.07
N PHE A 36 -12.18 -7.69 -2.97
CA PHE A 36 -13.55 -8.23 -2.90
C PHE A 36 -13.68 -9.44 -1.96
N SER A 37 -12.60 -9.83 -1.27
CA SER A 37 -12.58 -10.97 -0.34
C SER A 37 -13.20 -12.25 -0.92
N ILE A 38 -13.01 -12.52 -2.22
CA ILE A 38 -13.81 -13.50 -3.00
C ILE A 38 -13.79 -14.88 -2.32
N THR A 39 -12.61 -15.42 -2.04
CA THR A 39 -12.46 -16.72 -1.34
C THR A 39 -13.21 -16.76 -0.01
N GLU A 40 -13.10 -15.68 0.78
CA GLU A 40 -13.65 -15.61 2.11
C GLU A 40 -15.19 -15.52 2.10
N LEU A 41 -15.75 -14.75 1.15
CA LEU A 41 -17.20 -14.60 0.99
C LEU A 41 -17.84 -15.86 0.42
N VAL A 42 -17.19 -16.56 -0.50
CA VAL A 42 -17.67 -17.85 -1.03
C VAL A 42 -17.69 -18.90 0.07
N LEU A 43 -16.62 -19.02 0.87
CA LEU A 43 -16.57 -19.98 1.99
C LEU A 43 -17.59 -19.65 3.10
N THR A 44 -18.01 -18.40 3.22
CA THR A 44 -18.95 -17.94 4.24
C THR A 44 -20.32 -17.56 3.69
N LEU A 45 -20.65 -18.04 2.48
CA LEU A 45 -21.85 -17.64 1.74
C LEU A 45 -23.13 -17.78 2.58
N PHE A 46 -23.30 -18.96 3.20
CA PHE A 46 -24.45 -19.30 4.05
C PHE A 46 -24.20 -19.10 5.55
N SER A 47 -23.12 -18.41 5.92
CA SER A 47 -22.92 -18.03 7.32
C SER A 47 -23.96 -17.00 7.75
N PRO A 48 -24.43 -17.01 9.01
CA PRO A 48 -25.37 -16.02 9.51
C PRO A 48 -24.88 -14.61 9.25
N TRP A 49 -25.76 -13.73 8.77
CA TRP A 49 -25.40 -12.33 8.54
C TRP A 49 -25.00 -11.69 9.86
N LYS A 50 -23.76 -11.20 9.96
CA LYS A 50 -23.25 -10.51 11.15
C LYS A 50 -23.53 -11.27 12.45
N ARG A 51 -23.42 -12.60 12.42
CA ARG A 51 -23.70 -13.46 13.59
C ARG A 51 -25.06 -13.17 14.27
N ASP A 52 -26.02 -12.62 13.54
CA ASP A 52 -27.38 -12.40 14.02
C ASP A 52 -28.10 -13.76 14.06
N VAL A 53 -27.94 -14.43 15.20
CA VAL A 53 -28.46 -15.77 15.47
C VAL A 53 -29.26 -15.70 16.76
N GLY A 54 -30.53 -16.08 16.68
CA GLY A 54 -31.37 -16.22 17.86
C GLY A 54 -30.87 -17.37 18.73
N MET A 55 -30.67 -17.12 20.03
CA MET A 55 -30.40 -18.18 21.01
C MET A 55 -31.71 -18.67 21.62
N LYS A 56 -31.76 -19.96 21.96
CA LYS A 56 -32.91 -20.53 22.67
C LYS A 56 -32.94 -19.97 24.09
N THR A 57 -33.93 -19.14 24.40
CA THR A 57 -34.10 -18.51 25.73
C THR A 57 -35.14 -19.22 26.61
N TRP A 58 -35.91 -20.16 26.05
CA TRP A 58 -36.99 -20.84 26.77
C TRP A 58 -36.61 -22.25 27.20
N ARG A 59 -37.26 -22.72 28.26
CA ARG A 59 -37.18 -24.11 28.76
C ARG A 59 -38.41 -24.90 28.27
N GLY A 60 -38.27 -26.23 28.12
CA GLY A 60 -39.34 -27.11 27.66
C GLY A 60 -39.61 -27.09 26.15
N TRP A 61 -40.71 -27.74 25.73
CA TRP A 61 -41.16 -27.81 24.34
C TRP A 61 -42.09 -26.62 24.04
N ASN A 62 -41.68 -25.77 23.09
CA ASN A 62 -42.50 -24.66 22.60
C ASN A 62 -42.32 -24.57 21.07
N PRO A 63 -43.22 -25.20 20.28
CA PRO A 63 -43.09 -25.31 18.82
C PRO A 63 -43.08 -23.96 18.10
N GLN A 64 -43.91 -23.02 18.55
CA GLN A 64 -44.03 -21.71 17.91
C GLN A 64 -42.74 -20.92 18.02
N LYS A 65 -42.14 -20.85 19.22
CA LYS A 65 -40.85 -20.19 19.44
C LYS A 65 -39.71 -20.90 18.71
N ALA A 66 -39.74 -22.23 18.65
CA ALA A 66 -38.75 -23.03 17.92
C ALA A 66 -38.81 -22.74 16.40
N ALA A 67 -40.01 -22.75 15.82
CA ALA A 67 -40.22 -22.43 14.41
C ALA A 67 -39.76 -21.01 14.09
N GLY A 68 -40.13 -20.01 14.91
CA GLY A 68 -39.69 -18.63 14.75
C GLY A 68 -38.17 -18.48 14.78
N LEU A 69 -37.47 -19.16 15.69
CA LEU A 69 -36.00 -19.14 15.77
C LEU A 69 -35.34 -19.78 14.53
N ILE A 70 -35.88 -20.90 14.04
CA ILE A 70 -35.41 -21.54 12.81
C ILE A 70 -35.58 -20.59 11.63
N ILE A 71 -36.77 -20.01 11.46
CA ILE A 71 -37.10 -19.08 10.38
C ILE A 71 -36.19 -17.85 10.42
N ASN A 72 -36.02 -17.21 11.58
CA ASN A 72 -35.14 -16.05 11.75
C ASN A 72 -33.69 -16.37 11.40
N ASN A 73 -33.18 -17.52 11.84
CA ASN A 73 -31.82 -17.95 11.52
C ASN A 73 -31.64 -18.26 10.02
N ILE A 74 -32.66 -18.80 9.36
CA ILE A 74 -32.66 -19.01 7.90
C ILE A 74 -32.66 -17.65 7.17
N PHE A 75 -33.52 -16.72 7.57
CA PHE A 75 -33.56 -15.37 7.00
C PHE A 75 -32.22 -14.64 7.14
N SER A 76 -31.60 -14.69 8.32
CA SER A 76 -30.27 -14.12 8.55
C SER A 76 -29.21 -14.69 7.58
N ARG A 77 -29.21 -16.01 7.35
CA ARG A 77 -28.29 -16.64 6.37
C ARG A 77 -28.64 -16.27 4.93
N PHE A 78 -29.94 -16.17 4.60
CA PHE A 78 -30.42 -15.85 3.27
C PHE A 78 -30.02 -14.42 2.87
N ILE A 79 -30.30 -13.42 3.73
CA ILE A 79 -29.87 -12.03 3.50
C ILE A 79 -28.36 -11.96 3.30
N GLY A 80 -27.61 -12.62 4.19
CA GLY A 80 -26.16 -12.67 4.07
C GLY A 80 -25.69 -13.32 2.77
N SER A 81 -26.34 -14.39 2.31
CA SER A 81 -26.02 -15.05 1.04
C SER A 81 -26.27 -14.14 -0.17
N ILE A 82 -27.36 -13.35 -0.18
CA ILE A 82 -27.66 -12.41 -1.26
C ILE A 82 -26.56 -11.36 -1.37
N VAL A 83 -26.24 -10.69 -0.27
CA VAL A 83 -25.24 -9.62 -0.25
C VAL A 83 -23.86 -10.15 -0.64
N ARG A 84 -23.46 -11.31 -0.10
CA ARG A 84 -22.17 -11.94 -0.43
C ARG A 84 -22.11 -12.39 -1.89
N SER A 85 -23.16 -13.00 -2.43
CA SER A 85 -23.24 -13.37 -3.84
C SER A 85 -23.11 -12.15 -4.76
N GLY A 86 -23.78 -11.03 -4.43
CA GLY A 86 -23.67 -9.79 -5.20
C GLY A 86 -22.24 -9.25 -5.26
N VAL A 87 -21.55 -9.21 -4.12
CA VAL A 87 -20.14 -8.76 -4.06
C VAL A 87 -19.19 -9.73 -4.75
N VAL A 88 -19.39 -11.03 -4.60
CA VAL A 88 -18.60 -12.05 -5.32
C VAL A 88 -18.80 -11.90 -6.83
N ALA A 89 -20.04 -11.74 -7.30
CA ALA A 89 -20.33 -11.54 -8.72
C ALA A 89 -19.68 -10.27 -9.27
N ALA A 90 -19.80 -9.14 -8.57
CA ALA A 90 -19.14 -7.89 -8.96
C ALA A 90 -17.60 -8.03 -8.98
N GLY A 91 -17.03 -8.70 -7.97
CA GLY A 91 -15.60 -8.97 -7.91
C GLY A 91 -15.10 -9.86 -9.05
N LEU A 92 -15.86 -10.91 -9.41
CA LEU A 92 -15.54 -11.78 -10.54
C LEU A 92 -15.69 -11.05 -11.89
N ALA A 93 -16.71 -10.21 -12.05
CA ALA A 93 -16.88 -9.39 -13.25
C ALA A 93 -15.69 -8.43 -13.45
N LEU A 94 -15.29 -7.70 -12.39
CA LEU A 94 -14.12 -6.83 -12.43
C LEU A 94 -12.83 -7.61 -12.67
N PHE A 95 -12.66 -8.77 -12.04
CA PHE A 95 -11.49 -9.62 -12.23
C PHE A 95 -11.36 -10.04 -13.70
N SER A 96 -12.46 -10.51 -14.31
CA SER A 96 -12.50 -10.89 -15.71
C SER A 96 -12.20 -9.70 -16.64
N ALA A 97 -12.70 -8.51 -16.33
CA ALA A 97 -12.42 -7.30 -17.10
C ALA A 97 -10.93 -6.88 -17.02
N VAL A 98 -10.31 -6.96 -15.84
CA VAL A 98 -8.88 -6.67 -15.66
C VAL A 98 -8.01 -7.74 -16.33
N ALA A 99 -8.42 -9.01 -16.28
CA ALA A 99 -7.74 -10.10 -16.96
C ALA A 99 -7.77 -9.90 -18.49
N SER A 100 -8.95 -9.64 -19.07
CA SER A 100 -9.07 -9.42 -20.51
C SER A 100 -8.31 -8.17 -20.96
N ALA A 101 -8.42 -7.06 -20.23
CA ALA A 101 -7.69 -5.84 -20.53
C ALA A 101 -6.16 -6.05 -20.51
N GLY A 102 -5.63 -6.79 -19.53
CA GLY A 102 -4.20 -7.08 -19.48
C GLY A 102 -3.71 -7.97 -20.64
N ILE A 103 -4.52 -8.95 -21.07
CA ILE A 103 -4.22 -9.75 -22.27
C ILE A 103 -4.16 -8.86 -23.51
N VAL A 104 -5.17 -7.99 -23.70
CA VAL A 104 -5.20 -7.06 -24.85
C VAL A 104 -3.99 -6.14 -24.83
N LEU A 105 -3.66 -5.54 -23.69
CA LEU A 105 -2.49 -4.67 -23.54
C LEU A 105 -1.17 -5.41 -23.79
N LEU A 106 -1.07 -6.68 -23.38
CA LEU A 106 0.10 -7.52 -23.66
C LEU A 106 0.27 -7.73 -25.17
N PHE A 107 -0.80 -8.05 -25.90
CA PHE A 107 -0.76 -8.17 -27.35
C PHE A 107 -0.40 -6.85 -28.02
N VAL A 108 -0.98 -5.73 -27.56
CA VAL A 108 -0.61 -4.39 -28.05
C VAL A 108 0.88 -4.14 -27.83
N TRP A 109 1.42 -4.43 -26.63
CA TRP A 109 2.85 -4.27 -26.33
C TRP A 109 3.73 -5.12 -27.26
N LEU A 110 3.44 -6.40 -27.42
CA LEU A 110 4.27 -7.32 -28.23
C LEU A 110 4.19 -7.01 -29.73
N LEU A 111 3.01 -6.66 -30.23
CA LEU A 111 2.79 -6.37 -31.65
C LEU A 111 3.14 -4.93 -32.04
N PHE A 112 3.30 -4.04 -31.06
CA PHE A 112 3.52 -2.61 -31.30
C PHE A 112 4.66 -2.32 -32.29
N PRO A 113 5.86 -2.93 -32.21
CA PRO A 113 6.94 -2.64 -33.16
C PRO A 113 6.56 -2.97 -34.61
N PHE A 114 5.85 -4.09 -34.83
CA PHE A 114 5.39 -4.49 -36.17
C PHE A 114 4.29 -3.58 -36.69
N ILE A 115 3.33 -3.22 -35.83
CA ILE A 115 2.24 -2.28 -36.15
C ILE A 115 2.85 -0.91 -36.51
N PHE A 116 3.78 -0.41 -35.70
CA PHE A 116 4.44 0.88 -35.94
C PHE A 116 5.14 0.92 -37.31
N LEU A 117 5.91 -0.13 -37.65
CA LEU A 117 6.59 -0.23 -38.94
C LEU A 117 5.63 -0.32 -40.12
N PHE A 118 4.54 -1.10 -39.99
CA PHE A 118 3.53 -1.22 -41.03
C PHE A 118 2.85 0.14 -41.32
N PHE A 119 2.44 0.86 -40.28
CA PHE A 119 1.82 2.18 -40.42
C PHE A 119 2.80 3.24 -40.93
N LEU A 120 4.08 3.18 -40.52
CA LEU A 120 5.13 4.03 -41.05
C LEU A 120 5.29 3.85 -42.57
N TYR A 121 5.36 2.60 -43.02
CA TYR A 121 5.42 2.28 -44.46
C TYR A 121 4.19 2.81 -45.21
N LYS A 122 2.98 2.58 -44.69
CA LYS A 122 1.74 3.07 -45.32
C LYS A 122 1.61 4.60 -45.31
N ALA A 123 2.16 5.29 -44.32
CA ALA A 123 2.15 6.74 -44.25
C ALA A 123 3.10 7.37 -45.28
N VAL A 124 4.26 6.75 -45.55
CA VAL A 124 5.23 7.25 -46.54
C VAL A 124 4.73 7.02 -47.98
N PHE A 125 4.05 5.89 -48.25
CA PHE A 125 3.66 5.48 -49.60
C PHE A 125 2.14 5.54 -49.88
N GLY A 126 1.33 6.15 -49.00
CA GLY A 126 -0.12 5.99 -49.03
C GLY A 126 -0.94 7.22 -48.61
N ILE A 127 -2.21 6.97 -48.25
CA ILE A 127 -3.28 7.95 -48.04
C ILE A 127 -3.15 8.66 -46.68
N PHE A 128 -3.49 9.96 -46.63
CA PHE A 128 -3.38 10.84 -45.45
C PHE A 128 -4.01 10.31 -44.15
N VAL A 129 -5.05 9.46 -44.21
CA VAL A 129 -5.70 8.85 -43.04
C VAL A 129 -4.71 8.04 -42.18
N PHE A 130 -3.69 7.43 -42.79
CA PHE A 130 -2.68 6.68 -42.06
C PHE A 130 -1.74 7.57 -41.24
N ALA A 131 -1.61 8.87 -41.59
CA ALA A 131 -0.80 9.82 -40.83
C ALA A 131 -1.41 10.12 -39.44
N ALA A 132 -2.74 10.19 -39.33
CA ALA A 132 -3.42 10.39 -38.06
C ALA A 132 -3.20 9.22 -37.08
N LEU A 133 -3.31 7.98 -37.59
CA LEU A 133 -3.05 6.77 -36.80
C LEU A 133 -1.58 6.65 -36.37
N LEU A 134 -0.65 7.08 -37.23
CA LEU A 134 0.76 7.15 -36.90
C LEU A 134 1.04 8.13 -35.75
N GLY A 135 0.30 9.24 -35.66
CA GLY A 135 0.38 10.18 -34.54
C GLY A 135 0.06 9.52 -33.19
N PHE A 136 -1.00 8.71 -33.11
CA PHE A 136 -1.34 7.96 -31.89
C PHE A 136 -0.27 6.92 -31.52
N LEU A 137 0.27 6.21 -32.51
CA LEU A 137 1.34 5.25 -32.31
C LEU A 137 2.64 5.91 -31.84
N ALA A 138 2.99 7.09 -32.39
CA ALA A 138 4.12 7.88 -31.95
C ALA A 138 3.95 8.41 -30.52
N PHE A 139 2.73 8.81 -30.15
CA PHE A 139 2.41 9.18 -28.77
C PHE A 139 2.58 7.99 -27.81
N TYR A 140 2.12 6.80 -28.20
CA TYR A 140 2.34 5.58 -27.41
C TYR A 140 3.83 5.23 -27.29
N LEU A 141 4.62 5.38 -28.36
CA LEU A 141 6.08 5.24 -28.30
C LEU A 141 6.70 6.22 -27.29
N ALA A 142 6.26 7.48 -27.29
CA ALA A 142 6.73 8.48 -26.33
C ALA A 142 6.43 8.07 -24.88
N ILE A 143 5.25 7.49 -24.61
CA ILE A 143 4.92 6.93 -23.29
C ILE A 143 5.88 5.80 -22.91
N ILE A 144 6.16 4.86 -23.83
CA ILE A 144 7.10 3.75 -23.58
C ILE A 144 8.51 4.29 -23.29
N VAL A 145 8.97 5.26 -24.07
CA VAL A 145 10.29 5.88 -23.87
C VAL A 145 10.36 6.61 -22.53
N ILE A 146 9.31 7.34 -22.14
CA ILE A 146 9.23 7.97 -20.83
C ILE A 146 9.26 6.91 -19.72
N ALA A 147 8.52 5.80 -19.87
CA ALA A 147 8.54 4.70 -18.92
C ALA A 147 9.93 4.09 -18.77
N TYR A 148 10.64 3.86 -19.88
CA TYR A 148 12.04 3.42 -19.89
C TYR A 148 12.95 4.38 -19.11
N TYR A 149 12.84 5.69 -19.34
CA TYR A 149 13.63 6.70 -18.62
C TYR A 149 13.27 6.80 -17.14
N LEU A 150 12.02 6.49 -16.75
CA LEU A 150 11.60 6.49 -15.36
C LEU A 150 12.10 5.25 -14.60
N ASP A 151 12.11 4.09 -15.24
CA ASP A 151 12.55 2.83 -14.64
C ASP A 151 14.09 2.67 -14.63
N THR A 152 14.79 3.23 -15.61
CA THR A 152 16.27 3.25 -15.62
C THR A 152 16.88 4.30 -14.69
N ARG A 153 16.06 5.07 -13.95
CA ARG A 153 16.59 6.02 -12.96
C ARG A 153 17.28 5.27 -11.83
N ILE A 154 18.54 5.63 -11.60
CA ILE A 154 19.33 5.11 -10.49
C ILE A 154 18.65 5.50 -9.16
N PRO A 155 18.45 4.57 -8.22
CA PRO A 155 17.99 4.87 -6.87
C PRO A 155 18.88 5.93 -6.21
N TYR A 156 18.31 6.76 -5.32
CA TYR A 156 19.10 7.80 -4.67
C TYR A 156 20.15 7.20 -3.72
N SER A 157 19.83 6.06 -3.13
CA SER A 157 20.74 5.26 -2.28
C SER A 157 21.99 4.74 -3.00
N GLU A 158 21.91 4.50 -4.31
CA GLU A 158 23.01 3.98 -5.13
C GLU A 158 23.75 5.09 -5.89
N MET A 159 23.28 6.34 -5.79
CA MET A 159 23.88 7.47 -6.49
C MET A 159 25.22 7.88 -5.84
N SER A 160 26.22 8.14 -6.67
CA SER A 160 27.46 8.76 -6.19
C SER A 160 27.17 10.12 -5.58
N PHE A 161 27.93 10.49 -4.54
CA PHE A 161 27.71 11.76 -3.84
C PHE A 161 27.79 12.98 -4.78
N SER A 162 28.69 12.91 -5.78
CA SER A 162 28.82 13.94 -6.81
C SER A 162 27.53 14.16 -7.61
N ARG A 163 26.84 13.08 -8.00
CA ARG A 163 25.52 13.16 -8.68
C ARG A 163 24.43 13.58 -7.72
N LEU A 164 24.42 13.06 -6.50
CA LEU A 164 23.45 13.43 -5.47
C LEU A 164 23.46 14.95 -5.23
N SER A 165 24.64 15.59 -5.23
CA SER A 165 24.80 17.04 -5.04
C SER A 165 24.04 17.89 -6.07
N GLN A 166 23.79 17.35 -7.26
CA GLN A 166 23.09 18.05 -8.35
C GLN A 166 21.57 17.98 -8.18
N GLU A 167 21.07 16.94 -7.52
CA GLU A 167 19.65 16.67 -7.30
C GLU A 167 18.99 17.64 -6.31
N LYS A 168 17.65 17.67 -6.32
CA LYS A 168 16.85 18.50 -5.39
C LYS A 168 16.90 17.98 -3.95
N VAL A 169 17.16 16.68 -3.76
CA VAL A 169 17.26 16.05 -2.43
C VAL A 169 18.42 16.65 -1.63
N PHE A 170 19.52 16.98 -2.32
CA PHE A 170 20.69 17.55 -1.67
C PHE A 170 20.45 18.92 -1.04
N GLU A 171 19.53 19.73 -1.58
CA GLU A 171 19.12 20.98 -0.95
C GLU A 171 18.51 20.74 0.44
N ARG A 172 17.71 19.68 0.60
CA ARG A 172 17.14 19.29 1.89
C ARG A 172 18.22 18.81 2.86
N ILE A 173 19.20 18.05 2.37
CA ILE A 173 20.35 17.60 3.15
C ILE A 173 21.14 18.82 3.65
N CYS A 174 21.47 19.78 2.79
CA CYS A 174 22.18 21.00 3.20
C CYS A 174 21.40 21.79 4.24
N ASN A 175 20.08 21.94 4.05
CA ASN A 175 19.22 22.67 4.99
C ASN A 175 19.24 22.01 6.37
N ARG A 176 19.28 20.66 6.47
CA ARG A 176 19.45 19.95 7.74
C ARG A 176 20.81 20.16 8.39
N LEU A 177 21.85 20.38 7.60
CA LEU A 177 23.19 20.75 8.07
C LEU A 177 23.30 22.24 8.43
N GLY A 178 22.21 23.01 8.34
CA GLY A 178 22.20 24.44 8.59
C GLY A 178 22.98 25.24 7.54
N THR A 179 23.01 24.75 6.30
CA THR A 179 23.70 25.41 5.18
C THR A 179 22.83 25.44 3.93
N THR A 180 23.15 26.32 2.98
CA THR A 180 22.46 26.34 1.68
C THR A 180 23.28 25.59 0.63
N LYS A 181 22.61 25.03 -0.39
CA LYS A 181 23.28 24.36 -1.52
C LYS A 181 24.33 25.25 -2.20
N ARG A 182 24.16 26.58 -2.17
CA ARG A 182 25.10 27.56 -2.75
C ARG A 182 26.35 27.76 -1.89
N ALA A 183 26.18 27.77 -0.57
CA ALA A 183 27.28 27.93 0.39
C ALA A 183 28.03 26.61 0.66
N PHE A 184 27.50 25.48 0.22
CA PHE A 184 28.14 24.18 0.41
C PHE A 184 29.40 24.05 -0.47
N PRO A 185 30.60 23.81 0.10
CA PRO A 185 31.81 23.74 -0.69
C PRO A 185 31.85 22.44 -1.51
N LYS A 186 31.91 22.56 -2.84
CA LYS A 186 31.94 21.40 -3.76
C LYS A 186 33.20 20.53 -3.60
N ASN A 187 34.26 21.09 -3.04
CA ASN A 187 35.55 20.40 -2.82
C ASN A 187 35.50 19.35 -1.71
N VAL A 188 34.48 19.41 -0.86
CA VAL A 188 34.26 18.48 0.27
C VAL A 188 34.08 17.04 -0.21
N PHE A 189 33.69 16.81 -1.46
CA PHE A 189 33.44 15.48 -2.01
C PHE A 189 34.64 14.81 -2.65
N LYS A 190 35.81 15.47 -2.66
CA LYS A 190 37.03 14.91 -3.27
C LYS A 190 37.77 13.93 -2.35
N ASN A 191 37.71 14.12 -1.03
CA ASN A 191 38.40 13.28 -0.05
C ASN A 191 37.51 13.08 1.19
N SER A 192 37.57 11.91 1.82
CA SER A 192 36.80 11.62 3.04
C SER A 192 37.25 12.48 4.23
N GLU A 193 38.51 12.88 4.25
CA GLU A 193 39.10 13.73 5.29
C GLU A 193 38.56 15.17 5.25
N THR A 194 38.41 15.75 4.06
CA THR A 194 37.88 17.12 3.91
C THR A 194 36.40 17.21 4.30
N LEU A 195 35.64 16.13 4.08
CA LEU A 195 34.28 15.98 4.61
C LEU A 195 34.29 15.93 6.14
N ASN A 196 35.20 15.19 6.75
CA ASN A 196 35.28 15.11 8.20
C ASN A 196 35.65 16.46 8.84
N GLU A 197 36.60 17.21 8.25
CA GLU A 197 36.95 18.55 8.72
C GLU A 197 35.77 19.53 8.65
N TYR A 198 35.03 19.51 7.53
CA TYR A 198 33.84 20.33 7.36
C TYR A 198 32.75 19.99 8.40
N LEU A 199 32.53 18.70 8.66
CA LEU A 199 31.55 18.23 9.64
C LEU A 199 31.97 18.56 11.09
N LYS A 200 33.27 18.46 11.41
CA LYS A 200 33.81 18.92 12.70
C LYS A 200 33.53 20.39 12.95
N GLY A 201 33.66 21.24 11.93
CA GLY A 201 33.29 22.67 12.01
C GLY A 201 31.81 22.93 12.32
N LYS A 202 30.96 21.90 12.19
CA LYS A 202 29.52 21.92 12.50
C LYS A 202 29.15 21.09 13.73
N ASN A 203 30.14 20.59 14.49
CA ASN A 203 29.94 19.65 15.60
C ASN A 203 29.17 18.38 15.18
N LEU A 204 29.40 17.89 13.96
CA LEU A 204 28.78 16.67 13.44
C LEU A 204 29.83 15.59 13.21
N THR A 205 29.46 14.33 13.45
CA THR A 205 30.27 13.18 13.07
C THR A 205 29.95 12.71 11.64
N LEU A 206 30.84 11.90 11.07
CA LEU A 206 30.56 11.22 9.79
C LEU A 206 29.33 10.30 9.88
N ASP A 207 29.10 9.68 11.04
CA ASP A 207 27.94 8.83 11.26
C ASP A 207 26.65 9.64 11.23
N ASP A 208 26.61 10.78 11.93
CA ASP A 208 25.46 11.70 11.92
C ASP A 208 25.11 12.16 10.51
N PHE A 209 26.14 12.52 9.73
CA PHE A 209 25.96 12.90 8.34
C PHE A 209 25.38 11.75 7.51
N SER A 210 25.91 10.53 7.67
CA SER A 210 25.41 9.36 6.96
C SER A 210 23.94 9.07 7.29
N ARG A 211 23.55 9.22 8.56
CA ARG A 211 22.17 9.07 9.03
C ARG A 211 21.24 10.13 8.44
N ILE A 212 21.70 11.39 8.38
CA ILE A 212 20.92 12.49 7.75
C ILE A 212 20.69 12.19 6.27
N VAL A 213 21.73 11.76 5.57
CA VAL A 213 21.65 11.43 4.14
C VAL A 213 20.71 10.25 3.91
N SER A 214 20.88 9.14 4.66
CA SER A 214 20.02 7.96 4.52
C SER A 214 18.56 8.28 4.86
N TRP A 215 18.32 9.12 5.87
CA TRP A 215 16.98 9.56 6.26
C TRP A 215 16.29 10.35 5.15
N GLU A 216 16.95 11.38 4.59
CA GLU A 216 16.38 12.19 3.50
C GLU A 216 16.17 11.39 2.22
N ILE A 217 17.10 10.51 1.88
CA ILE A 217 16.95 9.58 0.76
C ILE A 217 15.73 8.70 0.98
N GLY A 218 15.60 8.08 2.16
CA GLY A 218 14.48 7.22 2.52
C GLY A 218 13.13 7.94 2.41
N LEU A 219 13.03 9.19 2.89
CA LEU A 219 11.82 10.00 2.76
C LEU A 219 11.41 10.22 1.30
N VAL A 220 12.37 10.57 0.44
CA VAL A 220 12.09 10.86 -0.98
C VAL A 220 11.74 9.58 -1.73
N GLU A 221 12.44 8.48 -1.47
CA GLU A 221 12.16 7.17 -2.05
C GLU A 221 10.78 6.66 -1.61
N GLU A 222 10.40 6.83 -0.34
CA GLU A 222 9.07 6.48 0.14
C GLU A 222 7.99 7.33 -0.53
N HIS A 223 8.20 8.64 -0.65
CA HIS A 223 7.27 9.52 -1.38
C HIS A 223 7.10 9.11 -2.84
N ARG A 224 8.18 8.69 -3.52
CA ARG A 224 8.11 8.14 -4.88
C ARG A 224 7.38 6.81 -4.91
N ALA A 225 7.72 5.89 -4.01
CA ALA A 225 7.09 4.59 -3.91
C ALA A 225 5.58 4.73 -3.67
N ARG A 226 5.13 5.67 -2.84
CA ARG A 226 3.71 5.96 -2.60
C ARG A 226 2.95 6.40 -3.85
N LYS A 227 3.59 7.06 -4.82
CA LYS A 227 2.95 7.48 -6.08
C LYS A 227 2.72 6.32 -7.04
N ALA A 228 3.50 5.26 -6.93
CA ALA A 228 3.35 4.06 -7.75
C ALA A 228 2.17 3.21 -7.25
N PHE A 229 0.95 3.69 -7.49
CA PHE A 229 -0.29 3.09 -6.97
C PHE A 229 -0.51 1.65 -7.46
N TRP A 230 0.11 1.26 -8.57
CA TRP A 230 0.08 -0.09 -9.15
C TRP A 230 0.97 -1.12 -8.44
N ARG A 231 1.85 -0.69 -7.53
CA ARG A 231 2.69 -1.61 -6.76
C ARG A 231 1.90 -2.30 -5.66
N TRP A 232 2.21 -3.57 -5.40
CA TRP A 232 1.51 -4.38 -4.40
C TRP A 232 1.47 -3.71 -3.02
N GLU A 233 2.58 -3.10 -2.59
CA GLU A 233 2.71 -2.47 -1.27
C GLU A 233 1.73 -1.31 -1.08
N ASN A 234 1.24 -0.71 -2.16
CA ASN A 234 0.23 0.35 -2.10
C ASN A 234 -1.18 -0.18 -2.29
N LEU A 235 -1.37 -1.16 -3.19
CA LEU A 235 -2.67 -1.78 -3.42
C LEU A 235 -3.19 -2.51 -2.17
N GLU A 236 -2.32 -3.19 -1.42
CA GLU A 236 -2.68 -3.92 -0.21
C GLU A 236 -3.17 -3.01 0.93
N LYS A 237 -2.79 -1.72 0.92
CA LYS A 237 -3.24 -0.75 1.93
C LYS A 237 -4.74 -0.45 1.86
N ASN A 238 -5.38 -0.73 0.72
CA ASN A 238 -6.80 -0.50 0.55
C ASN A 238 -7.61 -1.55 1.32
N ALA A 239 -8.60 -1.08 2.09
CA ALA A 239 -9.45 -1.95 2.90
C ALA A 239 -10.20 -2.97 2.04
N ARG A 240 -10.29 -4.20 2.51
CA ARG A 240 -11.03 -5.27 1.84
C ARG A 240 -12.52 -5.17 2.17
N ILE A 241 -13.35 -5.26 1.14
CA ILE A 241 -14.81 -5.29 1.22
C ILE A 241 -15.24 -6.56 1.95
N GLY A 242 -16.26 -6.43 2.81
CA GLY A 242 -16.95 -7.56 3.43
C GLY A 242 -16.25 -8.19 4.66
N THR A 243 -15.06 -7.73 5.03
CA THR A 243 -14.33 -8.19 6.24
C THR A 243 -15.15 -8.05 7.52
N GLN A 244 -15.92 -6.96 7.63
CA GLN A 244 -16.76 -6.69 8.80
C GLN A 244 -18.04 -7.54 8.88
N TRP A 245 -18.46 -8.20 7.78
CA TRP A 245 -19.73 -8.94 7.74
C TRP A 245 -19.71 -10.26 8.51
N LYS A 246 -18.53 -10.70 8.94
CA LYS A 246 -18.33 -11.86 9.81
C LYS A 246 -18.63 -11.57 11.28
N TYR A 247 -18.58 -10.31 11.67
CA TYR A 247 -18.74 -9.90 13.07
C TYR A 247 -20.14 -9.35 13.31
N ALA A 248 -20.61 -9.51 14.54
CA ALA A 248 -21.85 -8.89 14.98
C ALA A 248 -21.69 -7.37 15.06
N TYR A 249 -22.80 -6.68 14.80
CA TYR A 249 -22.89 -5.27 15.15
C TYR A 249 -22.73 -5.11 16.66
N THR A 250 -21.91 -4.15 17.06
CA THR A 250 -21.72 -3.80 18.45
C THR A 250 -22.39 -2.46 18.74
N VAL A 251 -23.72 -2.38 18.52
CA VAL A 251 -24.51 -1.12 18.51
C VAL A 251 -24.23 -0.22 19.71
N ARG A 252 -24.14 -0.79 20.92
CA ARG A 252 -23.87 -0.01 22.14
C ARG A 252 -22.42 0.48 22.17
N LEU A 253 -21.47 -0.40 21.86
CA LEU A 253 -20.05 -0.05 21.91
C LEU A 253 -19.68 0.95 20.81
N ASP A 254 -20.19 0.75 19.59
CA ASP A 254 -19.94 1.62 18.43
C ASP A 254 -20.48 3.04 18.64
N ARG A 255 -21.48 3.23 19.52
CA ARG A 255 -22.01 4.55 19.89
C ARG A 255 -21.01 5.37 20.71
N TYR A 256 -20.26 4.72 21.60
CA TYR A 256 -19.35 5.36 22.55
C TYR A 256 -17.87 5.09 22.23
N SER A 257 -17.58 4.61 21.03
CA SER A 257 -16.20 4.32 20.61
C SER A 257 -15.91 4.76 19.19
N ALA A 258 -14.65 5.10 18.96
CA ALA A 258 -14.11 5.35 17.63
C ALA A 258 -13.31 4.14 17.15
N ASP A 259 -13.60 3.66 15.94
CA ASP A 259 -12.92 2.50 15.34
C ASP A 259 -11.68 2.93 14.54
N LEU A 260 -10.51 2.87 15.19
CA LEU A 260 -9.23 3.21 14.59
C LEU A 260 -8.76 2.20 13.53
N SER A 261 -9.31 0.98 13.54
CA SER A 261 -8.95 -0.05 12.56
C SER A 261 -9.56 0.22 11.19
N MET A 262 -10.71 0.90 11.15
CA MET A 262 -11.38 1.29 9.91
C MET A 262 -10.86 2.62 9.38
N TYR A 263 -10.91 3.67 10.21
CA TYR A 263 -10.45 4.99 9.82
C TYR A 263 -10.01 5.77 11.07
N ASP A 264 -8.86 6.44 10.95
CA ASP A 264 -8.34 7.29 11.99
C ASP A 264 -8.60 8.75 11.61
N ALA A 265 -9.50 9.41 12.32
CA ALA A 265 -9.85 10.82 12.11
C ALA A 265 -9.00 11.78 12.95
N THR A 266 -8.03 11.28 13.71
CA THR A 266 -7.20 12.08 14.60
C THR A 266 -5.96 12.62 13.88
N GLU A 267 -5.27 13.55 14.52
CA GLU A 267 -3.96 14.06 14.08
C GLU A 267 -2.86 12.98 14.00
N TYR A 268 -3.08 11.79 14.58
CA TYR A 268 -2.11 10.69 14.58
C TYR A 268 -2.15 9.85 13.30
N ARG A 269 -3.17 10.01 12.44
CA ARG A 269 -3.38 9.20 11.22
C ARG A 269 -2.11 9.07 10.37
N ASP A 270 -1.45 10.21 10.16
CA ASP A 270 -0.31 10.35 9.26
C ASP A 270 1.04 10.41 10.01
N LYS A 271 1.04 10.28 11.34
CA LYS A 271 2.27 10.25 12.15
C LYS A 271 2.86 8.84 12.17
N ASP A 272 4.18 8.75 12.13
CA ASP A 272 4.92 7.50 12.32
C ASP A 272 5.48 7.42 13.74
N LEU A 273 5.61 6.20 14.23
CA LEU A 273 6.14 5.93 15.57
C LEU A 273 7.67 5.93 15.49
N ASN A 274 8.29 6.99 16.01
CA ASN A 274 9.74 7.15 16.02
C ASN A 274 10.32 6.72 17.38
N GLY A 275 11.36 5.88 17.35
CA GLY A 275 12.15 5.52 18.54
C GLY A 275 11.41 4.70 19.60
N ARG A 276 10.24 4.12 19.27
CA ARG A 276 9.43 3.30 20.19
C ARG A 276 9.07 1.93 19.62
N ALA A 277 9.99 1.35 18.86
CA ALA A 277 9.76 0.07 18.19
C ALA A 277 9.64 -1.07 19.21
N GLU A 278 10.51 -1.08 20.22
CA GLU A 278 10.56 -2.08 21.27
C GLU A 278 9.26 -2.12 22.09
N GLU A 279 8.70 -0.96 22.46
CA GLU A 279 7.45 -0.89 23.23
C GLU A 279 6.25 -1.34 22.39
N LEU A 280 6.27 -1.09 21.08
CA LEU A 280 5.22 -1.57 20.19
C LEU A 280 5.29 -3.10 20.01
N GLU A 281 6.49 -3.67 19.93
CA GLU A 281 6.71 -5.12 19.90
C GLU A 281 6.27 -5.77 21.22
N LEU A 282 6.61 -5.15 22.37
CA LEU A 282 6.15 -5.61 23.67
C LEU A 282 4.61 -5.58 23.77
N LEU A 283 3.97 -4.52 23.30
CA LEU A 283 2.51 -4.44 23.25
C LEU A 283 1.93 -5.59 22.40
N ASN A 284 2.49 -5.82 21.21
CA ASN A 284 2.05 -6.92 20.35
C ASN A 284 2.16 -8.28 21.06
N LEU A 285 3.27 -8.52 21.75
CA LEU A 285 3.52 -9.75 22.48
C LEU A 285 2.48 -9.95 23.62
N ILE A 286 2.21 -8.90 24.40
CA ILE A 286 1.24 -8.96 25.51
C ILE A 286 -0.17 -9.27 24.99
N LEU A 287 -0.62 -8.57 23.94
CA LEU A 287 -1.97 -8.74 23.38
C LEU A 287 -2.20 -10.12 22.72
N GLN A 288 -1.12 -10.82 22.35
CA GLN A 288 -1.17 -12.16 21.75
C GLN A 288 -1.25 -13.30 22.77
N ARG A 289 -1.02 -13.02 24.05
CA ARG A 289 -1.08 -14.05 25.08
C ARG A 289 -2.50 -14.63 25.19
N PRO A 290 -2.65 -15.93 25.45
CA PRO A 290 -3.96 -16.53 25.70
C PRO A 290 -4.59 -15.96 26.98
N ASP A 291 -3.78 -15.81 28.02
CA ASP A 291 -4.16 -15.25 29.33
C ASP A 291 -3.36 -13.98 29.62
N GLN A 292 -3.91 -13.10 30.48
CA GLN A 292 -3.30 -11.83 30.85
C GLN A 292 -2.93 -10.94 29.63
N ASN A 293 -3.85 -10.87 28.67
CA ASN A 293 -3.69 -10.14 27.41
C ASN A 293 -4.07 -8.65 27.50
N CYS A 294 -4.07 -8.09 28.70
CA CYS A 294 -4.33 -6.67 28.93
C CYS A 294 -3.00 -5.93 29.11
N ALA A 295 -2.81 -4.85 28.34
CA ALA A 295 -1.63 -4.00 28.46
C ALA A 295 -2.01 -2.66 29.12
N ILE A 296 -1.17 -2.21 30.06
CA ILE A 296 -1.27 -0.88 30.68
C ILE A 296 -0.05 -0.09 30.26
N VAL A 297 -0.26 1.01 29.53
CA VAL A 297 0.83 1.88 29.06
C VAL A 297 1.05 2.99 30.08
N VAL A 298 2.20 2.95 30.76
CA VAL A 298 2.58 3.91 31.80
C VAL A 298 3.62 4.90 31.25
N GLY A 299 3.52 6.16 31.67
CA GLY A 299 4.48 7.21 31.32
C GLY A 299 3.92 8.61 31.56
N GLY A 300 4.79 9.63 31.51
CA GLY A 300 4.39 11.03 31.68
C GLY A 300 3.36 11.52 30.65
N SER A 301 2.74 12.67 30.91
CA SER A 301 1.86 13.31 29.91
C SER A 301 2.70 13.76 28.69
N GLY A 302 2.12 13.72 27.49
CA GLY A 302 2.79 14.18 26.27
C GLY A 302 3.87 13.26 25.67
N VAL A 303 4.21 12.13 26.32
CA VAL A 303 5.26 11.22 25.82
C VAL A 303 4.85 10.40 24.57
N GLY A 304 3.63 10.56 24.06
CA GLY A 304 3.17 9.81 22.87
C GLY A 304 2.59 8.42 23.16
N LYS A 305 1.99 8.22 24.35
CA LYS A 305 1.28 6.95 24.69
C LYS A 305 0.21 6.58 23.67
N SER A 306 -0.61 7.56 23.26
CA SER A 306 -1.66 7.37 22.25
C SER A 306 -1.06 7.00 20.89
N THR A 307 0.06 7.61 20.49
CA THR A 307 0.73 7.35 19.22
C THR A 307 1.10 5.88 19.05
N LEU A 308 1.41 5.17 20.13
CA LEU A 308 1.69 3.74 20.11
C LEU A 308 0.45 2.93 19.71
N ILE A 309 -0.73 3.24 20.27
CA ILE A 309 -2.01 2.60 19.93
C ILE A 309 -2.43 2.93 18.48
N HIS A 310 -2.31 4.19 18.09
CA HIS A 310 -2.60 4.64 16.71
C HIS A 310 -1.66 3.97 15.69
N SER A 311 -0.39 3.76 16.03
CA SER A 311 0.57 3.04 15.18
C SER A 311 0.19 1.57 15.00
N LEU A 312 -0.24 0.89 16.08
CA LEU A 312 -0.77 -0.46 15.98
C LEU A 312 -2.02 -0.52 15.08
N ALA A 313 -2.98 0.41 15.27
CA ALA A 313 -4.18 0.49 14.44
C ALA A 313 -3.86 0.78 12.97
N LYS A 314 -2.87 1.66 12.70
CA LYS A 314 -2.33 1.92 11.36
C LYS A 314 -1.77 0.65 10.74
N LYS A 315 -0.95 -0.13 11.48
CA LYS A 315 -0.43 -1.43 10.99
C LYS A 315 -1.54 -2.41 10.63
N ILE A 316 -2.61 -2.50 11.45
CA ILE A 316 -3.77 -3.36 11.16
C ILE A 316 -4.48 -2.91 9.88
N ARG A 317 -4.80 -1.62 9.78
CA ARG A 317 -5.49 -1.02 8.63
C ARG A 317 -4.70 -1.15 7.32
N THR A 318 -3.37 -1.00 7.38
CA THR A 318 -2.50 -1.16 6.20
C THR A 318 -2.09 -2.61 5.92
N GLY A 319 -2.61 -3.59 6.66
CA GLY A 319 -2.28 -5.01 6.48
C GLY A 319 -0.84 -5.40 6.88
N LYS A 320 -0.12 -4.52 7.58
CA LYS A 320 1.28 -4.74 8.05
C LYS A 320 1.36 -5.37 9.45
N ALA A 321 0.22 -5.56 10.12
CA ALA A 321 0.18 -6.20 11.42
C ALA A 321 0.36 -7.72 11.31
N GLU A 322 0.77 -8.33 12.42
CA GLU A 322 0.91 -9.78 12.53
C GLU A 322 -0.43 -10.50 12.30
N ARG A 323 -0.35 -11.78 11.90
CA ARG A 323 -1.53 -12.59 11.54
C ARG A 323 -2.61 -12.61 12.63
N TYR A 324 -2.22 -12.56 13.90
CA TYR A 324 -3.14 -12.54 15.03
C TYR A 324 -4.08 -11.32 15.02
N PHE A 325 -3.57 -10.16 14.64
CA PHE A 325 -4.34 -8.91 14.60
C PHE A 325 -5.14 -8.74 13.30
N LYS A 326 -5.01 -9.67 12.35
CA LYS A 326 -5.75 -9.61 11.10
C LYS A 326 -7.26 -9.68 11.38
N ASN A 327 -8.01 -8.78 10.75
CA ASN A 327 -9.46 -8.64 10.93
C ASN A 327 -9.90 -8.35 12.38
N LYS A 328 -8.99 -7.91 13.27
CA LYS A 328 -9.34 -7.41 14.61
C LYS A 328 -9.65 -5.92 14.55
N ARG A 329 -10.52 -5.45 15.46
CA ARG A 329 -10.88 -4.04 15.60
C ARG A 329 -10.14 -3.43 16.78
N ILE A 330 -9.67 -2.20 16.62
CA ILE A 330 -9.15 -1.38 17.71
C ILE A 330 -10.14 -0.25 17.93
N LEU A 331 -10.81 -0.30 19.08
CA LEU A 331 -11.82 0.67 19.47
C LEU A 331 -11.27 1.53 20.60
N VAL A 332 -11.36 2.84 20.43
CA VAL A 332 -11.06 3.80 21.49
C VAL A 332 -12.38 4.23 22.10
N MET A 333 -12.57 3.94 23.39
CA MET A 333 -13.75 4.42 24.11
C MET A 333 -13.57 5.90 24.46
N ASP A 334 -14.57 6.69 24.10
CA ASP A 334 -14.65 8.09 24.48
C ASP A 334 -15.57 8.20 25.70
N MET A 335 -14.97 8.49 26.86
CA MET A 335 -15.69 8.62 28.13
C MET A 335 -16.38 9.99 28.28
N GLY A 336 -16.18 10.91 27.34
CA GLY A 336 -16.71 12.28 27.40
C GLY A 336 -17.96 12.54 26.57
N ARG A 337 -18.57 11.50 25.97
CA ARG A 337 -19.70 11.62 25.04
C ARG A 337 -21.02 11.10 25.58
#